data_AF-A0A7C5GC90-F1
#
_entry.id   AF-A0A7C5GC90-F1
#
_cell.length_a   1.000
_cell.length_b   1.000
_cell.length_c   1.000
_cell.angle_alpha   90.00
_cell.angle_beta   90.00
_cell.angle_gamma   90.00
#
_symmetry.space_group_name_H-M   'P 1'
#
loop_
_entity.id
_entity.type
_entity.pdbx_description
1 polymer ?
#
loop_
_entity_poly.entity_id
_entity_poly.type
_entity_poly.pdbx_seq_one_letter_code
_entity_poly.pdbx_strand_id
1 'polypeptide(L)'
;MKRRDRSISLLVSLFGAPLCLIGALLFLDSCTPGAQKKVSSPQGAPGQSEQRGFSLTPGPDPRWFEVGTNGPVAISSPDQASLVPFTPWPLARRIVGMVVQDDRIAASVNQEGFLTFQGGTEAGDTGPLRLTWVSEGDVWSHYSVGTVFSYQGNPSVFLYRDHFFTDPTVPVLRYPVRSLVPGAPGLKTLDLAFLRGLGTAEGWEADSLVAGSDGRWFLRSGRTIKNAGERRFLVAPSLDSPGIETNQGAFRNAQLPCPLSQAPEALQLAIVSAYDIIGPNRRAVAMVIGKNYDSARSFFADPQSNASGSLGTSTENILQLWGVADKNVGFLLFPDGVCVKAETHGKDRDSAERFTLPSLPQNFVYTGVAILGERIIASWEEQDSWAVGAAG
;
A
#
# COMPACT_ATOMS: atom_id res chain seq x y z
N MET A 1 47.51 26.59 38.50
CA MET A 1 48.41 27.25 37.52
C MET A 1 47.80 27.16 36.14
N LYS A 2 47.63 28.33 35.47
CA LYS A 2 47.43 28.60 34.01
C LYS A 2 46.28 27.83 33.31
N ARG A 3 45.10 28.39 32.97
CA ARG A 3 44.72 29.54 32.10
C ARG A 3 45.39 29.59 30.72
N ARG A 4 44.58 29.38 29.65
CA ARG A 4 44.33 30.23 28.45
C ARG A 4 43.76 29.36 27.32
N ASP A 5 42.56 29.60 26.80
CA ASP A 5 42.06 30.62 25.83
C ASP A 5 41.63 29.85 24.56
N ARG A 6 40.32 29.77 24.29
CA ARG A 6 39.57 30.51 23.24
C ARG A 6 39.92 30.09 21.80
N SER A 7 38.90 29.58 21.10
CA SER A 7 38.55 30.03 19.74
C SER A 7 37.11 29.66 19.42
N ILE A 8 36.32 30.71 19.16
CA ILE A 8 35.02 30.70 18.51
C ILE A 8 35.27 30.55 17.01
N SER A 9 34.52 29.69 16.32
CA SER A 9 34.25 29.87 14.88
C SER A 9 32.88 29.31 14.51
N LEU A 10 32.07 30.22 13.98
CA LEU A 10 30.80 30.03 13.29
C LEU A 10 31.06 29.47 11.88
N LEU A 11 30.28 28.49 11.45
CA LEU A 11 30.04 28.05 10.06
C LEU A 11 28.83 27.09 10.16
N VAL A 12 27.57 27.44 9.90
CA VAL A 12 26.90 27.88 8.66
C VAL A 12 27.27 27.01 7.46
N SER A 13 26.22 26.48 6.81
CA SER A 13 26.15 25.83 5.49
C SER A 13 26.42 24.32 5.45
N LEU A 14 25.75 23.49 4.63
CA LEU A 14 24.68 23.68 3.65
C LEU A 14 24.12 22.29 3.31
N PHE A 15 22.85 22.27 2.90
CA PHE A 15 22.20 21.17 2.19
C PHE A 15 23.09 20.61 1.06
N GLY A 16 23.30 19.30 1.06
CA GLY A 16 23.94 18.56 -0.03
C GLY A 16 22.89 17.84 -0.86
N ALA A 17 22.25 18.56 -1.77
CA ALA A 17 21.63 17.96 -2.95
C ALA A 17 22.76 17.64 -3.96
N PRO A 18 22.74 16.51 -4.68
CA PRO A 18 23.55 16.39 -5.88
C PRO A 18 22.87 17.16 -7.01
N LEU A 19 23.46 18.30 -7.38
CA LEU A 19 23.35 18.86 -8.72
C LEU A 19 23.80 17.79 -9.73
N CYS A 20 22.94 17.44 -10.67
CA CYS A 20 23.39 17.00 -11.99
C CYS A 20 22.99 18.07 -13.01
N LEU A 21 24.02 18.52 -13.72
CA LEU A 21 24.02 19.61 -14.68
C LEU A 21 23.13 19.33 -15.89
N ILE A 22 22.57 20.42 -16.38
CA ILE A 22 21.86 20.62 -17.65
C ILE A 22 22.72 20.18 -18.83
N GLY A 23 22.15 19.33 -19.69
CA GLY A 23 22.58 19.11 -21.07
C GLY A 23 21.39 19.28 -21.99
N ALA A 24 21.12 20.52 -22.40
CA ALA A 24 20.13 20.83 -23.42
C ALA A 24 20.62 20.35 -24.79
N LEU A 25 19.85 19.49 -25.44
CA LEU A 25 19.99 19.22 -26.87
C LEU A 25 18.64 19.52 -27.52
N LEU A 26 18.62 20.68 -28.18
CA LEU A 26 17.59 21.14 -29.10
C LEU A 26 17.52 20.18 -30.29
N PHE A 27 16.34 19.64 -30.57
CA PHE A 27 15.93 19.30 -31.93
C PHE A 27 14.59 19.97 -32.21
N LEU A 28 14.66 21.03 -33.01
CA LEU A 28 13.55 21.60 -33.75
C LEU A 28 13.46 20.89 -35.12
N ASP A 29 12.28 21.03 -35.72
CA ASP A 29 11.81 20.60 -37.04
C ASP A 29 11.34 19.13 -37.12
N SER A 30 10.10 18.82 -37.53
CA SER A 30 9.37 19.43 -38.66
C SER A 30 7.86 19.21 -38.53
N CYS A 31 7.08 20.23 -38.88
CA CYS A 31 5.64 20.13 -39.14
C CYS A 31 5.33 19.30 -40.39
N THR A 32 4.29 18.46 -40.32
CA THR A 32 3.33 18.27 -41.43
C THR A 32 1.93 18.02 -40.87
N PRO A 33 0.88 18.68 -41.39
CA PRO A 33 -0.49 18.55 -40.91
C PRO A 33 -1.23 17.40 -41.62
N GLY A 34 -1.90 16.53 -40.86
CA GLY A 34 -2.68 15.43 -41.45
C GLY A 34 -3.73 14.84 -40.51
N ALA A 35 -4.99 15.26 -40.73
CA ALA A 35 -6.25 14.58 -40.39
C ALA A 35 -6.52 14.23 -38.90
N GLN A 36 -7.16 15.16 -38.19
CA GLN A 36 -7.93 14.85 -36.98
C GLN A 36 -9.16 13.99 -37.33
N LYS A 37 -9.11 12.70 -37.00
CA LYS A 37 -10.31 11.87 -36.88
C LYS A 37 -10.95 12.20 -35.54
N LYS A 38 -12.13 12.82 -35.59
CA LYS A 38 -12.95 13.20 -34.44
C LYS A 38 -13.38 11.92 -33.69
N VAL A 39 -12.62 11.53 -32.66
CA VAL A 39 -13.08 10.53 -31.69
C VAL A 39 -13.91 11.31 -30.67
N SER A 40 -15.21 11.07 -30.69
CA SER A 40 -16.13 11.56 -29.67
C SER A 40 -15.85 10.84 -28.36
N SER A 41 -15.20 11.52 -27.41
CA SER A 41 -15.17 11.10 -26.01
C SER A 41 -16.60 11.11 -25.45
N PRO A 42 -17.07 10.07 -24.74
CA PRO A 42 -18.26 10.19 -23.92
C PRO A 42 -17.92 11.15 -22.78
N GLN A 43 -18.55 12.32 -22.75
CA GLN A 43 -18.56 13.17 -21.57
C GLN A 43 -19.38 12.45 -20.48
N GLY A 44 -18.69 11.75 -19.58
CA GLY A 44 -19.25 11.38 -18.29
C GLY A 44 -19.45 12.65 -17.46
N ALA A 45 -20.60 12.76 -16.79
CA ALA A 45 -20.84 13.83 -15.83
C ALA A 45 -19.85 13.68 -14.64
N PRO A 46 -19.30 14.79 -14.11
CA PRO A 46 -18.33 14.72 -13.01
C PRO A 46 -18.96 14.08 -11.77
N GLY A 47 -18.32 13.03 -11.26
CA GLY A 47 -18.68 12.37 -9.99
C GLY A 47 -19.54 11.12 -10.08
N GLN A 48 -19.65 10.47 -11.25
CA GLN A 48 -20.25 9.13 -11.32
C GLN A 48 -19.18 8.06 -11.07
N SER A 49 -19.35 7.26 -10.03
CA SER A 49 -18.52 6.09 -9.80
C SER A 49 -18.81 5.05 -10.89
N GLU A 50 -17.75 4.48 -11.46
CA GLU A 50 -17.87 3.42 -12.45
C GLU A 50 -17.70 2.06 -11.80
N GLN A 51 -18.60 1.13 -12.09
CA GLN A 51 -18.51 -0.26 -11.64
C GLN A 51 -18.57 -1.21 -12.84
N ARG A 52 -17.54 -2.05 -13.01
CA ARG A 52 -17.48 -3.07 -14.07
C ARG A 52 -17.18 -4.43 -13.46
N GLY A 53 -18.01 -5.42 -13.78
CA GLY A 53 -17.82 -6.81 -13.38
C GLY A 53 -17.22 -7.63 -14.52
N PHE A 54 -16.23 -8.45 -14.20
CA PHE A 54 -15.63 -9.44 -15.08
C PHE A 54 -15.82 -10.82 -14.44
N SER A 55 -16.37 -11.76 -15.20
CA SER A 55 -16.43 -13.16 -14.77
C SER A 55 -15.23 -13.89 -15.35
N LEU A 56 -14.28 -14.27 -14.51
CA LEU A 56 -13.10 -15.02 -14.94
C LEU A 56 -13.46 -16.50 -14.98
N THR A 57 -13.64 -17.03 -16.20
CA THR A 57 -13.82 -18.47 -16.41
C THR A 57 -12.60 -19.24 -15.89
N PRO A 58 -12.79 -20.47 -15.41
CA PRO A 58 -11.68 -21.38 -15.15
C PRO A 58 -10.79 -21.49 -16.40
N GLY A 59 -9.48 -21.43 -16.20
CA GLY A 59 -8.48 -21.47 -17.26
C GLY A 59 -7.12 -21.86 -16.67
N PRO A 60 -6.08 -22.02 -17.49
CA PRO A 60 -4.74 -22.31 -16.98
C PRO A 60 -4.25 -21.15 -16.13
N ASP A 61 -3.76 -21.45 -14.93
CA ASP A 61 -3.05 -20.50 -14.08
C ASP A 61 -1.55 -20.48 -14.46
N PRO A 62 -0.83 -19.35 -14.24
CA PRO A 62 -1.31 -18.08 -13.71
C PRO A 62 -2.16 -17.28 -14.72
N ARG A 63 -3.05 -16.44 -14.19
CA ARG A 63 -3.78 -15.42 -14.95
C ARG A 63 -3.24 -14.05 -14.60
N TRP A 64 -2.75 -13.31 -15.59
CA TRP A 64 -2.11 -12.02 -15.39
C TRP A 64 -3.02 -10.87 -15.79
N PHE A 65 -2.98 -9.82 -14.97
CA PHE A 65 -3.67 -8.56 -15.23
C PHE A 65 -2.68 -7.42 -14.98
N GLU A 66 -2.74 -6.40 -15.81
CA GLU A 66 -2.15 -5.09 -15.52
C GLU A 66 -3.25 -4.11 -15.10
N VAL A 67 -2.89 -3.11 -14.30
CA VAL A 67 -3.81 -2.03 -13.93
C VAL A 67 -3.76 -0.91 -14.99
N GLY A 68 -4.76 -0.90 -15.88
CA GLY A 68 -4.93 0.14 -16.90
C GLY A 68 -5.74 1.35 -16.42
N THR A 69 -5.82 2.37 -17.29
CA THR A 69 -6.63 3.60 -17.08
C THR A 69 -8.14 3.36 -17.03
N ASN A 70 -8.59 2.18 -17.43
CA ASN A 70 -10.01 1.82 -17.56
C ASN A 70 -10.33 0.53 -16.79
N GLY A 71 -9.54 0.26 -15.75
CA GLY A 71 -9.58 -0.97 -14.97
C GLY A 71 -8.56 -2.02 -15.40
N PRO A 72 -8.68 -3.25 -14.86
CA PRO A 72 -7.74 -4.33 -15.11
C PRO A 72 -7.78 -4.79 -16.58
N VAL A 73 -6.61 -5.03 -17.16
CA VAL A 73 -6.45 -5.54 -18.53
C VAL A 73 -5.73 -6.88 -18.46
N ALA A 74 -6.31 -7.92 -19.05
CA ALA A 74 -5.67 -9.24 -19.10
C ALA A 74 -4.45 -9.20 -20.04
N ILE A 75 -3.32 -9.72 -19.55
CA ILE A 75 -2.07 -9.84 -20.30
C ILE A 75 -1.59 -11.30 -20.27
N SER A 76 -0.69 -11.65 -21.18
CA SER A 76 -0.14 -13.01 -21.19
C SER A 76 0.91 -13.23 -20.10
N SER A 77 1.60 -12.16 -19.71
CA SER A 77 2.75 -12.18 -18.80
C SER A 77 3.18 -10.73 -18.49
N PRO A 78 3.82 -10.44 -17.33
CA PRO A 78 4.26 -9.08 -16.97
C PRO A 78 5.23 -8.42 -17.97
N ASP A 79 6.01 -9.20 -18.73
CA ASP A 79 6.88 -8.66 -19.81
C ASP A 79 6.10 -8.09 -21.00
N GLN A 80 4.83 -8.47 -21.15
CA GLN A 80 3.90 -7.96 -22.15
C GLN A 80 3.01 -6.83 -21.61
N ALA A 81 3.29 -6.35 -20.39
CA ALA A 81 2.60 -5.19 -19.86
C ALA A 81 2.89 -3.94 -20.71
N SER A 82 1.97 -3.00 -20.65
CA SER A 82 2.08 -1.71 -21.32
C SER A 82 3.33 -0.98 -20.84
N LEU A 83 4.18 -0.57 -21.78
CA LEU A 83 5.33 0.27 -21.49
C LEU A 83 4.86 1.65 -21.03
N VAL A 84 4.83 1.85 -19.71
CA VAL A 84 4.48 3.12 -19.08
C VAL A 84 5.75 3.80 -18.55
N PRO A 85 5.84 5.14 -18.58
CA PRO A 85 6.94 5.84 -17.93
C PRO A 85 6.97 5.51 -16.43
N PHE A 86 8.17 5.37 -15.88
CA PHE A 86 8.36 5.31 -14.43
C PHE A 86 7.79 6.57 -13.77
N THR A 87 6.94 6.36 -12.78
CA THR A 87 6.30 7.44 -12.02
C THR A 87 6.59 7.29 -10.53
N PRO A 88 6.68 8.40 -9.77
CA PRO A 88 6.84 8.32 -8.33
C PRO A 88 5.75 7.46 -7.69
N TRP A 89 6.09 6.58 -6.74
CA TRP A 89 5.13 5.66 -6.13
C TRP A 89 3.82 6.32 -5.59
N PRO A 90 3.79 7.57 -5.08
CA PRO A 90 2.54 8.21 -4.67
C PRO A 90 1.61 8.51 -5.85
N LEU A 91 2.16 8.68 -7.05
CA LEU A 91 1.43 8.96 -8.29
C LEU A 91 1.26 7.73 -9.18
N ALA A 92 1.98 6.64 -8.92
CA ALA A 92 1.92 5.47 -9.76
C ALA A 92 0.62 4.70 -9.57
N ARG A 93 0.00 4.26 -10.68
CA ARG A 93 -1.18 3.40 -10.66
C ARG A 93 -0.76 1.97 -10.31
N ARG A 94 -0.96 1.58 -9.06
CA ARG A 94 -0.47 0.31 -8.49
C ARG A 94 -1.40 -0.23 -7.41
N ILE A 95 -1.25 -1.50 -7.06
CA ILE A 95 -1.93 -2.07 -5.88
C ILE A 95 -1.22 -1.61 -4.61
N VAL A 96 -1.90 -0.81 -3.78
CA VAL A 96 -1.28 -0.24 -2.56
C VAL A 96 -1.46 -1.14 -1.35
N GLY A 97 -2.53 -1.91 -1.31
CA GLY A 97 -2.82 -2.82 -0.22
C GLY A 97 -4.13 -3.56 -0.43
N MET A 98 -4.32 -4.60 0.38
CA MET A 98 -5.49 -5.47 0.31
C MET A 98 -6.13 -5.60 1.70
N VAL A 99 -7.43 -5.84 1.73
CA VAL A 99 -8.15 -6.26 2.93
C VAL A 99 -8.97 -7.51 2.63
N VAL A 100 -9.02 -8.40 3.61
CA VAL A 100 -9.74 -9.68 3.52
C VAL A 100 -11.07 -9.54 4.23
N GLN A 101 -12.12 -10.01 3.57
CA GLN A 101 -13.47 -10.16 4.08
C GLN A 101 -13.92 -11.60 3.78
N ASP A 102 -14.88 -12.12 4.53
CA ASP A 102 -15.12 -13.57 4.63
C ASP A 102 -15.01 -14.37 3.33
N ASP A 103 -15.66 -13.89 2.26
CA ASP A 103 -15.71 -14.46 0.91
C ASP A 103 -15.12 -13.55 -0.18
N ARG A 104 -14.46 -12.45 0.21
CA ARG A 104 -14.06 -11.39 -0.70
C ARG A 104 -12.72 -10.77 -0.31
N ILE A 105 -11.87 -10.52 -1.30
CA ILE A 105 -10.72 -9.64 -1.14
C ILE A 105 -11.02 -8.33 -1.84
N ALA A 106 -10.61 -7.22 -1.23
CA ALA A 106 -10.59 -5.92 -1.88
C ALA A 106 -9.17 -5.37 -1.89
N ALA A 107 -8.63 -5.16 -3.09
CA ALA A 107 -7.37 -4.50 -3.34
C ALA A 107 -7.64 -3.03 -3.67
N SER A 108 -6.87 -2.11 -3.08
CA SER A 108 -6.91 -0.70 -3.42
C SER A 108 -5.93 -0.40 -4.54
N VAL A 109 -6.42 0.27 -5.57
CA VAL A 109 -5.66 0.73 -6.73
C VAL A 109 -5.41 2.23 -6.58
N ASN A 110 -4.14 2.62 -6.48
CA ASN A 110 -3.79 4.04 -6.41
C ASN A 110 -4.32 4.81 -7.63
N GLN A 111 -4.79 6.04 -7.43
CA GLN A 111 -5.38 6.90 -8.46
C GLN A 111 -6.68 6.41 -9.14
N GLU A 112 -7.23 5.23 -8.81
CA GLU A 112 -8.41 4.68 -9.48
C GLU A 112 -9.56 4.34 -8.51
N GLY A 113 -9.32 3.45 -7.54
CA GLY A 113 -10.39 2.93 -6.69
C GLY A 113 -10.10 1.55 -6.12
N PHE A 114 -11.09 0.64 -6.18
CA PHE A 114 -10.98 -0.72 -5.67
C PHE A 114 -11.08 -1.77 -6.78
N LEU A 115 -10.35 -2.86 -6.59
CA LEU A 115 -10.51 -4.12 -7.31
C LEU A 115 -10.92 -5.19 -6.33
N THR A 116 -12.10 -5.79 -6.51
CA THR A 116 -12.59 -6.85 -5.62
C THR A 116 -12.63 -8.21 -6.30
N PHE A 117 -12.29 -9.22 -5.52
CA PHE A 117 -12.23 -10.62 -5.93
C PHE A 117 -13.22 -11.39 -5.05
N GLN A 118 -14.18 -12.07 -5.67
CA GLN A 118 -15.18 -12.86 -4.97
C GLN A 118 -15.37 -14.22 -5.65
N GLY A 119 -15.52 -15.28 -4.87
CA GLY A 119 -15.85 -16.62 -5.35
C GLY A 119 -14.87 -17.70 -4.91
N GLY A 120 -15.32 -18.97 -4.90
CA GLY A 120 -14.54 -20.11 -4.42
C GLY A 120 -14.49 -20.17 -2.89
N THR A 121 -15.64 -20.10 -2.22
CA THR A 121 -15.71 -20.06 -0.74
C THR A 121 -15.59 -21.42 -0.08
N GLU A 122 -15.76 -22.50 -0.83
CA GLU A 122 -15.66 -23.88 -0.35
C GLU A 122 -14.44 -24.58 -0.95
N ALA A 123 -13.82 -25.47 -0.19
CA ALA A 123 -12.73 -26.31 -0.67
C ALA A 123 -13.23 -27.15 -1.87
N GLY A 124 -12.50 -27.11 -2.99
CA GLY A 124 -12.92 -27.71 -4.27
C GLY A 124 -13.91 -26.89 -5.11
N ASP A 125 -14.38 -25.71 -4.65
CA ASP A 125 -15.18 -24.80 -5.49
C ASP A 125 -14.29 -24.07 -6.50
N THR A 126 -14.17 -24.66 -7.68
CA THR A 126 -13.50 -24.07 -8.84
C THR A 126 -14.39 -23.09 -9.61
N GLY A 127 -15.55 -22.71 -9.05
CA GLY A 127 -16.48 -21.74 -9.62
C GLY A 127 -15.82 -20.42 -10.03
N PRO A 128 -16.43 -19.67 -10.97
CA PRO A 128 -15.79 -18.51 -11.60
C PRO A 128 -15.40 -17.47 -10.55
N LEU A 129 -14.14 -17.00 -10.63
CA LEU A 129 -13.69 -15.86 -9.85
C LEU A 129 -14.32 -14.61 -10.43
N ARG A 130 -15.12 -13.90 -9.63
CA ARG A 130 -15.69 -12.61 -10.01
C ARG A 130 -14.73 -11.51 -9.64
N LEU A 131 -14.31 -10.76 -10.65
CA LEU A 131 -13.50 -9.57 -10.50
C LEU A 131 -14.42 -8.35 -10.68
N THR A 132 -14.47 -7.45 -9.72
CA THR A 132 -15.25 -6.21 -9.85
C THR A 132 -14.34 -5.02 -9.64
N TRP A 133 -14.26 -4.16 -10.65
CA TRP A 133 -13.57 -2.88 -10.55
C TRP A 133 -14.58 -1.79 -10.19
N VAL A 134 -14.24 -0.98 -9.20
CA VAL A 134 -15.04 0.18 -8.74
C VAL A 134 -14.11 1.38 -8.71
N SER A 135 -14.39 2.39 -9.53
CA SER A 135 -13.55 3.58 -9.69
C SER A 135 -14.31 4.87 -9.40
N GLU A 136 -13.59 5.84 -8.84
CA GLU A 136 -13.97 7.25 -8.78
C GLU A 136 -12.86 8.11 -9.41
N GLY A 137 -12.28 7.63 -10.52
CA GLY A 137 -11.05 8.14 -11.14
C GLY A 137 -10.98 9.66 -11.26
N ASP A 138 -12.06 10.36 -11.62
CA ASP A 138 -12.04 11.83 -11.75
C ASP A 138 -11.74 12.57 -10.44
N VAL A 139 -12.21 12.05 -9.30
CA VAL A 139 -11.92 12.64 -7.98
C VAL A 139 -10.67 12.01 -7.38
N TRP A 140 -10.52 10.70 -7.50
CA TRP A 140 -9.47 9.91 -6.85
C TRP A 140 -8.09 10.11 -7.52
N SER A 141 -8.03 10.36 -8.83
CA SER A 141 -6.76 10.45 -9.59
C SER A 141 -5.80 11.53 -9.11
N HIS A 142 -6.30 12.52 -8.37
CA HIS A 142 -5.49 13.60 -7.80
C HIS A 142 -4.88 13.27 -6.43
N TYR A 143 -5.23 12.13 -5.83
CA TYR A 143 -4.82 11.74 -4.49
C TYR A 143 -4.10 10.39 -4.48
N SER A 144 -3.27 10.22 -3.46
CA SER A 144 -2.57 8.98 -3.18
C SER A 144 -3.32 8.18 -2.11
N VAL A 145 -3.35 6.87 -2.26
CA VAL A 145 -3.83 5.96 -1.21
C VAL A 145 -2.76 5.89 -0.11
N GLY A 146 -3.11 6.29 1.10
CA GLY A 146 -2.22 6.22 2.26
C GLY A 146 -2.36 4.92 3.03
N THR A 147 -3.58 4.51 3.35
CA THR A 147 -3.84 3.28 4.13
C THR A 147 -5.14 2.62 3.71
N VAL A 148 -5.10 1.30 3.60
CA VAL A 148 -6.23 0.44 3.26
C VAL A 148 -6.66 -0.29 4.53
N PHE A 149 -7.96 -0.27 4.84
CA PHE A 149 -8.50 -0.84 6.07
C PHE A 149 -9.97 -1.26 5.94
N SER A 150 -10.43 -2.15 6.82
CA SER A 150 -11.82 -2.50 7.03
C SER A 150 -12.43 -1.57 8.07
N TYR A 151 -13.59 -1.00 7.77
CA TYR A 151 -14.36 -0.21 8.72
C TYR A 151 -15.83 -0.60 8.63
N GLN A 152 -16.42 -0.98 9.77
CA GLN A 152 -17.79 -1.52 9.84
C GLN A 152 -18.04 -2.65 8.83
N GLY A 153 -17.03 -3.51 8.64
CA GLY A 153 -17.10 -4.62 7.68
C GLY A 153 -16.98 -4.21 6.19
N ASN A 154 -16.59 -2.97 5.88
CA ASN A 154 -16.44 -2.49 4.50
C ASN A 154 -14.99 -2.11 4.17
N PRO A 155 -14.47 -2.47 2.98
CA PRO A 155 -13.16 -2.01 2.53
C PRO A 155 -13.16 -0.50 2.42
N SER A 156 -12.14 0.13 2.98
CA SER A 156 -12.02 1.57 3.08
C SER A 156 -10.58 2.00 2.84
N VAL A 157 -10.41 3.21 2.35
CA VAL A 157 -9.10 3.82 2.14
C VAL A 157 -9.06 5.22 2.71
N PHE A 158 -7.88 5.61 3.16
CA PHE A 158 -7.53 6.99 3.43
C PHE A 158 -6.77 7.56 2.24
N LEU A 159 -7.26 8.67 1.69
CA LEU A 159 -6.65 9.42 0.59
C LEU A 159 -5.94 10.66 1.12
N TYR A 160 -4.79 10.99 0.55
CA TYR A 160 -4.05 12.20 0.89
C TYR A 160 -3.44 12.83 -0.36
N ARG A 161 -3.09 14.12 -0.28
CA ARG A 161 -2.27 14.78 -1.30
C ARG A 161 -0.81 14.62 -0.93
N ASP A 162 -0.01 14.07 -1.83
CA ASP A 162 1.43 14.16 -1.68
C ASP A 162 1.88 15.54 -2.13
N HIS A 163 2.11 16.45 -1.19
CA HIS A 163 2.47 17.85 -1.50
C HIS A 163 3.76 18.01 -2.33
N PHE A 164 4.60 16.98 -2.41
CA PHE A 164 5.80 17.04 -3.23
C PHE A 164 5.47 16.80 -4.71
N PHE A 165 4.46 15.97 -5.00
CA PHE A 165 4.15 15.51 -6.37
C PHE A 165 2.80 16.02 -6.90
N THR A 166 1.85 16.36 -6.04
CA THR A 166 0.50 16.81 -6.40
C THR A 166 0.46 18.31 -6.68
N ASP A 167 -0.29 18.72 -7.70
CA ASP A 167 -0.55 20.13 -8.01
C ASP A 167 -1.16 20.85 -6.79
N PRO A 168 -0.57 21.97 -6.32
CA PRO A 168 -1.08 22.75 -5.18
C PRO A 168 -2.53 23.23 -5.34
N THR A 169 -3.05 23.32 -6.56
CA THR A 169 -4.43 23.73 -6.88
C THR A 169 -5.47 22.64 -6.61
N VAL A 170 -5.05 21.38 -6.47
CA VAL A 170 -5.96 20.28 -6.08
C VAL A 170 -6.57 20.59 -4.71
N PRO A 171 -7.90 20.53 -4.55
CA PRO A 171 -8.54 20.89 -3.30
C PRO A 171 -8.17 19.93 -2.15
N VAL A 172 -8.19 20.43 -0.92
CA VAL A 172 -8.03 19.59 0.27
C VAL A 172 -9.30 18.77 0.49
N LEU A 173 -9.16 17.46 0.70
CA LEU A 173 -10.29 16.61 1.07
C LEU A 173 -10.70 16.86 2.53
N ARG A 174 -11.88 17.44 2.73
CA ARG A 174 -12.49 17.52 4.07
C ARG A 174 -12.79 16.15 4.67
N TYR A 175 -13.18 15.21 3.81
CA TYR A 175 -13.48 13.83 4.18
C TYR A 175 -12.60 12.92 3.34
N PRO A 176 -11.38 12.60 3.80
CA PRO A 176 -10.38 11.89 3.01
C PRO A 176 -10.62 10.39 2.90
N VAL A 177 -11.68 9.86 3.52
CA VAL A 177 -11.95 8.42 3.54
C VAL A 177 -13.03 8.05 2.53
N ARG A 178 -12.75 7.01 1.75
CA ARG A 178 -13.70 6.37 0.81
C ARG A 178 -13.90 4.92 1.22
N SER A 179 -15.14 4.45 1.12
CA SER A 179 -15.52 3.10 1.53
C SER A 179 -16.37 2.41 0.47
N LEU A 180 -16.05 1.15 0.18
CA LEU A 180 -16.80 0.30 -0.71
C LEU A 180 -17.94 -0.37 0.05
N VAL A 181 -19.12 0.26 0.03
CA VAL A 181 -20.31 -0.24 0.73
C VAL A 181 -21.16 -1.10 -0.23
N PRO A 182 -21.50 -2.36 0.12
CA PRO A 182 -22.37 -3.19 -0.69
C PRO A 182 -23.69 -2.51 -1.05
N GLY A 183 -24.08 -2.58 -2.32
CA GLY A 183 -25.33 -2.01 -2.83
C GLY A 183 -25.33 -0.49 -3.01
N ALA A 184 -24.26 0.22 -2.63
CA ALA A 184 -24.10 1.63 -2.98
C ALA A 184 -23.77 1.75 -4.48
N PRO A 185 -24.23 2.82 -5.16
CA PRO A 185 -23.94 3.07 -6.58
C PRO A 185 -22.48 3.46 -6.85
N GLY A 186 -21.64 3.52 -5.80
CA GLY A 186 -20.31 4.10 -5.84
C GLY A 186 -19.59 4.00 -4.50
N LEU A 187 -18.47 4.72 -4.35
CA LEU A 187 -17.75 4.74 -3.09
C LEU A 187 -18.39 5.76 -2.16
N LYS A 188 -18.59 5.34 -0.91
CA LYS A 188 -19.17 6.21 0.11
C LYS A 188 -18.06 7.06 0.73
N THR A 189 -18.25 8.37 0.75
CA THR A 189 -17.43 9.27 1.56
C THR A 189 -17.77 9.07 3.04
N LEU A 190 -16.76 8.81 3.86
CA LEU A 190 -16.94 8.63 5.31
C LEU A 190 -16.56 9.89 6.09
N ASP A 191 -17.45 10.28 6.99
CA ASP A 191 -17.22 11.34 7.98
C ASP A 191 -16.89 10.70 9.34
N LEU A 192 -15.61 10.35 9.50
CA LEU A 192 -15.10 9.71 10.71
C LEU A 192 -14.91 10.73 11.82
N ALA A 193 -15.42 10.42 13.02
CA ALA A 193 -15.27 11.30 14.19
C ALA A 193 -13.80 11.62 14.49
N PHE A 194 -12.90 10.66 14.26
CA PHE A 194 -11.46 10.84 14.42
C PHE A 194 -10.89 12.01 13.59
N LEU A 195 -11.46 12.25 12.40
CA LEU A 195 -10.98 13.24 11.44
C LEU A 195 -11.72 14.58 11.56
N ARG A 196 -12.85 14.66 12.26
CA ARG A 196 -13.64 15.91 12.40
C ARG A 196 -12.90 17.04 13.09
N GLY A 197 -11.85 16.74 13.87
CA GLY A 197 -10.96 17.72 14.51
C GLY A 197 -9.94 18.37 13.57
N LEU A 198 -9.87 17.94 12.31
CA LEU A 198 -9.06 18.57 11.27
C LEU A 198 -9.81 19.76 10.71
N GLY A 199 -9.50 20.95 11.23
CA GLY A 199 -10.01 22.20 10.70
C GLY A 199 -9.47 22.46 9.30
N THR A 200 -10.19 22.07 8.26
CA THR A 200 -9.88 22.47 6.87
C THR A 200 -9.82 23.98 6.70
N ALA A 201 -10.60 24.73 7.49
CA ALA A 201 -10.57 26.19 7.55
C ALA A 201 -9.26 26.78 8.13
N GLU A 202 -8.48 26.00 8.88
CA GLU A 202 -7.23 26.44 9.52
C GLU A 202 -5.96 26.06 8.72
N GLY A 203 -6.15 25.43 7.56
CA GLY A 203 -5.08 24.98 6.67
C GLY A 203 -4.41 23.68 7.12
N TRP A 204 -5.05 22.88 7.97
CA TRP A 204 -4.57 21.55 8.35
C TRP A 204 -5.06 20.49 7.37
N GLU A 205 -4.14 19.65 6.91
CA GLU A 205 -4.42 18.53 6.03
C GLU A 205 -3.80 17.24 6.58
N ALA A 206 -4.59 16.17 6.60
CA ALA A 206 -4.12 14.85 6.95
C ALA A 206 -3.26 14.28 5.83
N ASP A 207 -2.07 13.78 6.17
CA ASP A 207 -1.13 13.20 5.21
C ASP A 207 -0.78 11.74 5.55
N SER A 208 -1.18 11.24 6.72
CA SER A 208 -0.95 9.85 7.12
C SER A 208 -1.94 9.44 8.20
N LEU A 209 -2.53 8.26 8.02
CA LEU A 209 -3.40 7.58 8.98
C LEU A 209 -2.85 6.18 9.18
N VAL A 210 -2.55 5.76 10.41
CA VAL A 210 -1.99 4.42 10.66
C VAL A 210 -2.68 3.76 11.86
N ALA A 211 -2.85 2.45 11.78
CA ALA A 211 -3.23 1.63 12.92
C ALA A 211 -1.96 1.20 13.66
N GLY A 212 -1.84 1.56 14.93
CA GLY A 212 -0.74 1.15 15.79
C GLY A 212 -0.85 -0.31 16.20
N SER A 213 0.29 -0.89 16.60
CA SER A 213 0.37 -2.25 17.16
C SER A 213 -0.46 -2.44 18.44
N ASP A 214 -0.75 -1.34 19.14
CA ASP A 214 -1.60 -1.27 20.33
C ASP A 214 -3.11 -1.19 20.03
N GLY A 215 -3.49 -1.28 18.74
CA GLY A 215 -4.88 -1.21 18.30
C GLY A 215 -5.47 0.19 18.24
N ARG A 216 -4.69 1.24 18.55
CA ARG A 216 -5.12 2.64 18.43
C ARG A 216 -4.85 3.16 17.02
N TRP A 217 -5.58 4.20 16.65
CA TRP A 217 -5.39 4.91 15.39
C TRP A 217 -4.61 6.19 15.60
N PHE A 218 -3.67 6.47 14.71
CA PHE A 218 -2.81 7.64 14.75
C PHE A 218 -2.91 8.40 13.45
N LEU A 219 -2.91 9.72 13.54
CA LEU A 219 -2.95 10.61 12.39
C LEU A 219 -1.79 11.59 12.46
N ARG A 220 -1.16 11.84 11.31
CA ARG A 220 -0.30 13.01 11.08
C ARG A 220 -0.99 13.97 10.12
N SER A 221 -0.92 15.25 10.47
CA SER A 221 -1.38 16.34 9.62
C SER A 221 -0.30 17.41 9.50
N GLY A 222 -0.25 18.05 8.35
CA GLY A 222 0.62 19.18 8.04
C GLY A 222 -0.19 20.44 7.77
N ARG A 223 0.41 21.59 8.05
CA ARG A 223 -0.18 22.88 7.69
C ARG A 223 0.25 23.29 6.29
N THR A 224 -0.72 23.68 5.45
CA THR A 224 -0.52 23.96 4.01
C THR A 224 -0.43 25.45 3.68
N ILE A 225 -0.67 26.34 4.66
CA ILE A 225 -0.64 27.82 4.50
C ILE A 225 0.53 28.38 5.35
N LYS A 226 0.51 29.67 5.72
CA LYS A 226 1.47 30.31 6.65
C LYS A 226 1.86 29.33 7.77
N ASN A 227 3.17 29.08 7.89
CA ASN A 227 3.80 28.03 8.71
C ASN A 227 3.87 26.63 8.07
N ALA A 228 4.06 26.54 6.75
CA ALA A 228 4.41 25.30 6.06
C ALA A 228 5.58 24.61 6.79
N GLY A 229 5.33 23.40 7.29
CA GLY A 229 6.29 22.63 8.10
C GLY A 229 5.81 22.31 9.52
N GLU A 230 4.77 23.00 10.03
CA GLU A 230 4.11 22.63 11.27
C GLU A 230 3.41 21.26 11.12
N ARG A 231 3.57 20.38 12.11
CA ARG A 231 2.97 19.04 12.14
C ARG A 231 2.15 18.86 13.40
N ARG A 232 0.96 18.29 13.24
CA ARG A 232 0.07 17.91 14.34
C ARG A 232 -0.18 16.41 14.29
N PHE A 233 -0.20 15.80 15.48
CA PHE A 233 -0.37 14.36 15.64
C PHE A 233 -1.59 14.11 16.52
N LEU A 234 -2.47 13.21 16.09
CA LEU A 234 -3.65 12.79 16.84
C LEU A 234 -3.61 11.29 17.12
N VAL A 235 -4.25 10.87 18.20
CA VAL A 235 -4.48 9.46 18.55
C VAL A 235 -5.93 9.25 18.99
N ALA A 236 -6.49 8.07 18.69
CA ALA A 236 -7.80 7.65 19.19
C ALA A 236 -7.85 6.12 19.38
N PRO A 237 -8.67 5.60 20.30
CA PRO A 237 -8.86 4.16 20.46
C PRO A 237 -9.60 3.52 19.27
N SER A 238 -10.36 4.30 18.50
CA SER A 238 -11.06 3.85 17.30
C SER A 238 -11.32 5.01 16.35
N LEU A 239 -11.66 4.71 15.09
CA LEU A 239 -12.04 5.72 14.09
C LEU A 239 -13.37 6.45 14.42
N ASP A 240 -14.20 5.85 15.29
CA ASP A 240 -15.45 6.42 15.79
C ASP A 240 -15.26 7.40 16.96
N SER A 241 -14.04 7.43 17.52
CA SER A 241 -13.71 8.31 18.63
C SER A 241 -13.04 9.59 18.12
N PRO A 242 -13.35 10.77 18.70
CA PRO A 242 -12.61 11.99 18.39
C PRO A 242 -11.11 11.82 18.65
N GLY A 243 -10.27 12.36 17.76
CA GLY A 243 -8.83 12.38 17.95
C GLY A 243 -8.41 13.34 19.05
N ILE A 244 -7.53 12.89 19.93
CA ILE A 244 -6.86 13.75 20.93
C ILE A 244 -5.41 13.98 20.51
N GLU A 245 -4.85 15.13 20.89
CA GLU A 245 -3.47 15.45 20.54
C GLU A 245 -2.46 14.48 21.17
N THR A 246 -1.45 14.14 20.39
CA THR A 246 -0.30 13.35 20.82
C THR A 246 0.98 13.95 20.25
N ASN A 247 2.12 13.30 20.48
CA ASN A 247 3.42 13.76 20.02
C ASN A 247 3.97 12.91 18.86
N GLN A 248 4.98 13.46 18.18
CA GLN A 248 5.67 12.80 17.06
C GLN A 248 6.26 11.44 17.43
N GLY A 249 6.76 11.28 18.67
CA GLY A 249 7.34 10.02 19.14
C GLY A 249 6.30 8.91 19.22
N ALA A 250 5.11 9.21 19.74
CA ALA A 250 4.00 8.26 19.77
C ALA A 250 3.57 7.85 18.36
N PHE A 251 3.45 8.80 17.42
CA PHE A 251 3.14 8.51 16.03
C PHE A 251 4.21 7.61 15.37
N ARG A 252 5.50 7.92 15.55
CA ARG A 252 6.60 7.09 15.02
C ARG A 252 6.61 5.69 15.61
N ASN A 253 6.34 5.55 16.91
CA ASN A 253 6.27 4.25 17.57
C ASN A 253 5.09 3.42 17.05
N ALA A 254 3.97 4.05 16.68
CA ALA A 254 2.83 3.38 16.07
C ALA A 254 3.15 2.79 14.68
N GLN A 255 4.17 3.30 14.00
CA GLN A 255 4.63 2.77 12.70
C GLN A 255 5.64 1.63 12.82
N LEU A 256 6.13 1.33 14.03
CA LEU A 256 7.07 0.24 14.23
C LEU A 256 6.37 -1.11 14.07
N PRO A 257 7.02 -2.10 13.41
CA PRO A 257 6.49 -3.46 13.34
C PRO A 257 6.24 -4.06 14.72
N CYS A 258 5.20 -4.86 14.83
CA CYS A 258 4.94 -5.70 15.98
C CYS A 258 6.08 -6.72 16.17
N PRO A 259 6.38 -7.10 17.42
CA PRO A 259 7.21 -8.27 17.70
C PRO A 259 6.63 -9.54 17.07
N LEU A 260 7.50 -10.45 16.64
CA LEU A 260 7.08 -11.75 16.10
C LEU A 260 6.23 -12.54 17.11
N SER A 261 6.50 -12.41 18.41
CA SER A 261 5.73 -13.07 19.46
C SER A 261 4.26 -12.64 19.55
N GLN A 262 3.87 -11.54 18.88
CA GLN A 262 2.48 -11.08 18.78
C GLN A 262 1.79 -11.54 17.48
N ALA A 263 2.52 -12.18 16.57
CA ALA A 263 1.95 -12.78 15.36
C ALA A 263 1.15 -14.05 15.69
N PRO A 264 0.19 -14.46 14.83
CA PRO A 264 -0.44 -15.78 14.94
C PRO A 264 0.60 -16.91 14.86
N GLU A 265 0.37 -18.01 15.55
CA GLU A 265 1.32 -19.13 15.66
C GLU A 265 1.75 -19.65 14.28
N ALA A 266 0.80 -19.80 13.35
CA ALA A 266 1.10 -20.23 11.99
C ALA A 266 2.00 -19.24 11.22
N LEU A 267 1.85 -17.93 11.44
CA LEU A 267 2.75 -16.94 10.86
C LEU A 267 4.14 -16.99 11.50
N GLN A 268 4.22 -17.19 12.82
CA GLN A 268 5.50 -17.39 13.51
C GLN A 268 6.23 -18.60 12.94
N LEU A 269 5.52 -19.71 12.75
CA LEU A 269 6.05 -20.92 12.12
C LEU A 269 6.55 -20.65 10.69
N ALA A 270 5.75 -19.96 9.86
CA ALA A 270 6.17 -19.60 8.51
C ALA A 270 7.47 -18.76 8.50
N ILE A 271 7.59 -17.78 9.40
CA ILE A 271 8.79 -16.93 9.50
C ILE A 271 10.00 -17.73 9.97
N VAL A 272 9.84 -18.60 10.98
CA VAL A 272 10.90 -19.50 11.45
C VAL A 272 11.35 -20.44 10.33
N SER A 273 10.39 -21.01 9.60
CA SER A 273 10.64 -21.88 8.45
C SER A 273 11.18 -21.15 7.23
N ALA A 274 11.22 -19.81 7.22
CA ALA A 274 11.82 -19.01 6.16
C ALA A 274 13.18 -18.41 6.55
N TYR A 275 13.65 -18.66 7.79
CA TYR A 275 14.79 -17.93 8.34
C TYR A 275 16.12 -18.19 7.61
N ASP A 276 16.31 -19.38 7.04
CA ASP A 276 17.44 -19.70 6.17
C ASP A 276 17.46 -18.88 4.87
N ILE A 277 16.28 -18.50 4.36
CA ILE A 277 16.12 -17.66 3.15
C ILE A 277 16.37 -16.18 3.49
N ILE A 278 15.84 -15.73 4.64
CA ILE A 278 16.05 -14.37 5.15
C ILE A 278 17.53 -14.16 5.47
N GLY A 279 18.13 -15.13 6.16
CA GLY A 279 19.51 -15.10 6.61
C GLY A 279 19.75 -14.23 7.85
N PRO A 280 20.79 -14.53 8.64
CA PRO A 280 21.03 -13.91 9.94
C PRO A 280 21.44 -12.43 9.88
N ASN A 281 21.86 -11.94 8.71
CA ASN A 281 22.40 -10.59 8.53
C ASN A 281 21.39 -9.62 7.87
N ARG A 282 20.19 -10.08 7.52
CA ARG A 282 19.16 -9.24 6.91
C ARG A 282 18.10 -8.88 7.94
N ARG A 283 17.69 -7.62 7.94
CA ARG A 283 16.48 -7.19 8.65
C ARG A 283 15.30 -7.49 7.72
N ALA A 284 14.27 -8.15 8.21
CA ALA A 284 13.06 -8.39 7.43
C ALA A 284 11.80 -7.93 8.18
N VAL A 285 10.83 -7.44 7.43
CA VAL A 285 9.51 -7.03 7.93
C VAL A 285 8.44 -7.68 7.07
N ALA A 286 7.50 -8.37 7.69
CA ALA A 286 6.35 -8.96 7.02
C ALA A 286 5.13 -8.03 7.15
N MET A 287 4.59 -7.59 6.01
CA MET A 287 3.32 -6.87 5.92
C MET A 287 2.20 -7.88 5.73
N VAL A 288 1.37 -8.06 6.75
CA VAL A 288 0.43 -9.18 6.82
C VAL A 288 -1.01 -8.72 6.91
N ILE A 289 -1.86 -9.28 6.05
CA ILE A 289 -3.32 -9.10 6.09
C ILE A 289 -4.00 -10.34 6.66
N GLY A 290 -5.24 -10.21 7.11
CA GLY A 290 -6.00 -11.33 7.63
C GLY A 290 -7.40 -10.93 8.04
N LYS A 291 -8.30 -11.92 8.20
CA LYS A 291 -9.71 -11.67 8.58
C LYS A 291 -9.87 -10.98 9.93
N ASN A 292 -8.89 -11.17 10.83
CA ASN A 292 -8.90 -10.60 12.18
C ASN A 292 -8.19 -9.24 12.26
N TYR A 293 -7.79 -8.66 11.13
CA TYR A 293 -7.09 -7.38 11.09
C TYR A 293 -7.91 -6.34 10.33
N ASP A 294 -8.13 -5.20 10.98
CA ASP A 294 -8.75 -4.05 10.32
C ASP A 294 -7.84 -3.44 9.26
N SER A 295 -6.52 -3.64 9.31
CA SER A 295 -5.58 -3.17 8.29
C SER A 295 -4.35 -4.07 8.27
N ALA A 296 -3.51 -3.95 7.24
CA ALA A 296 -2.25 -4.68 7.19
C ALA A 296 -1.41 -4.39 8.43
N ARG A 297 -0.92 -5.44 9.09
CA ARG A 297 -0.04 -5.35 10.26
C ARG A 297 1.39 -5.70 9.86
N SER A 298 2.34 -4.89 10.30
CA SER A 298 3.76 -5.17 10.13
C SER A 298 4.27 -5.99 11.30
N PHE A 299 5.08 -7.03 11.03
CA PHE A 299 5.78 -7.82 12.03
C PHE A 299 7.27 -7.87 11.71
N PHE A 300 8.12 -7.82 12.74
CA PHE A 300 9.53 -8.17 12.56
C PHE A 300 9.63 -9.64 12.16
N ALA A 301 10.25 -9.91 11.00
CA ALA A 301 10.51 -11.24 10.49
C ALA A 301 11.92 -11.71 10.90
N ASP A 302 12.19 -11.63 12.20
CA ASP A 302 13.44 -12.11 12.80
C ASP A 302 13.09 -12.94 14.06
N PRO A 303 13.24 -14.27 14.01
CA PRO A 303 12.95 -15.16 15.13
C PRO A 303 13.94 -15.01 16.29
N GLN A 304 15.09 -14.37 16.09
CA GLN A 304 16.09 -14.14 17.14
C GLN A 304 15.96 -12.75 17.79
N SER A 305 15.14 -11.87 17.22
CA SER A 305 14.91 -10.51 17.73
C SER A 305 13.87 -10.50 18.86
N ASN A 306 14.33 -10.29 20.09
CA ASN A 306 13.48 -9.91 21.22
C ASN A 306 13.04 -8.43 21.11
N ALA A 307 12.18 -8.10 20.14
CA ALA A 307 11.27 -6.95 20.11
C ALA A 307 11.79 -5.51 20.37
N SER A 308 13.10 -5.29 20.57
CA SER A 308 13.63 -4.04 21.15
C SER A 308 14.72 -3.39 20.30
N GLY A 309 15.09 -4.04 19.20
CA GLY A 309 16.08 -3.49 18.27
C GLY A 309 15.47 -2.39 17.43
N SER A 310 15.82 -1.13 17.72
CA SER A 310 15.75 -0.05 16.72
C SER A 310 16.18 -0.60 15.36
N LEU A 311 15.38 -0.36 14.32
CA LEU A 311 15.88 -0.45 12.95
C LEU A 311 17.02 0.57 12.91
N GLY A 312 18.27 0.08 12.96
CA GLY A 312 19.44 0.95 13.06
C GLY A 312 19.45 2.00 11.94
N THR A 313 20.26 3.04 12.09
CA THR A 313 20.33 4.18 11.16
C THR A 313 20.70 3.79 9.71
N SER A 314 21.12 2.55 9.45
CA SER A 314 21.23 1.99 8.09
C SER A 314 19.93 1.26 7.72
N THR A 315 18.97 1.98 7.16
CA THR A 315 17.75 1.41 6.54
C THR A 315 18.03 0.71 5.21
N GLU A 316 19.29 0.64 4.77
CA GLU A 316 19.67 0.30 3.39
C GLU A 316 19.42 -1.16 2.98
N ASN A 317 18.92 -2.05 3.86
CA ASN A 317 18.65 -3.46 3.50
C ASN A 317 17.54 -4.09 4.35
N ILE A 318 16.37 -3.45 4.44
CA ILE A 318 15.19 -4.12 5.01
C ILE A 318 14.49 -4.93 3.91
N LEU A 319 14.48 -6.25 4.05
CA LEU A 319 13.70 -7.14 3.20
C LEU A 319 12.22 -7.05 3.58
N GLN A 320 11.39 -6.53 2.67
CA GLN A 320 9.95 -6.50 2.85
C GLN A 320 9.34 -7.80 2.32
N LEU A 321 8.55 -8.46 3.17
CA LEU A 321 7.79 -9.66 2.85
C LEU A 321 6.30 -9.33 2.88
N TRP A 322 5.51 -10.06 2.11
CA TRP A 322 4.05 -9.95 2.10
C TRP A 322 3.45 -11.21 2.68
N GLY A 323 2.36 -11.11 3.43
CA GLY A 323 1.78 -12.29 4.03
C GLY A 323 0.29 -12.23 4.28
N VAL A 324 -0.25 -13.42 4.53
CA VAL A 324 -1.62 -13.63 4.99
C VAL A 324 -1.53 -14.45 6.26
N ALA A 325 -2.28 -14.09 7.29
CA ALA A 325 -2.36 -14.90 8.49
C ALA A 325 -3.79 -14.96 9.03
N ASP A 326 -4.17 -16.17 9.43
CA ASP A 326 -5.28 -16.40 10.35
C ASP A 326 -4.78 -17.21 11.57
N LYS A 327 -5.69 -17.82 12.31
CA LYS A 327 -5.34 -18.61 13.50
C LYS A 327 -4.49 -19.84 13.16
N ASN A 328 -4.76 -20.50 12.03
CA ASN A 328 -4.23 -21.80 11.68
C ASN A 328 -3.32 -21.78 10.45
N VAL A 329 -3.39 -20.75 9.62
CA VAL A 329 -2.61 -20.63 8.38
C VAL A 329 -1.77 -19.36 8.41
N GLY A 330 -0.48 -19.51 8.12
CA GLY A 330 0.46 -18.43 7.88
C GLY A 330 1.05 -18.57 6.48
N PHE A 331 1.01 -17.49 5.71
CA PHE A 331 1.54 -17.44 4.36
C PHE A 331 2.50 -16.27 4.23
N LEU A 332 3.65 -16.53 3.62
CA LEU A 332 4.65 -15.52 3.29
C LEU A 332 5.00 -15.60 1.81
N LEU A 333 5.12 -14.43 1.19
CA LEU A 333 5.58 -14.21 -0.18
C LEU A 333 6.79 -13.27 -0.15
N PHE A 334 7.88 -13.75 -0.75
CA PHE A 334 9.08 -12.96 -1.01
C PHE A 334 8.93 -12.18 -2.32
N PRO A 335 9.66 -11.06 -2.49
CA PRO A 335 9.61 -10.26 -3.71
C PRO A 335 9.93 -11.03 -5.00
N ASP A 336 10.72 -12.10 -4.90
CA ASP A 336 11.13 -12.96 -6.03
C ASP A 336 10.16 -14.12 -6.33
N GLY A 337 9.06 -14.23 -5.57
CA GLY A 337 8.05 -15.27 -5.76
C GLY A 337 8.23 -16.50 -4.88
N VAL A 338 9.26 -16.58 -4.03
CA VAL A 338 9.37 -17.67 -3.06
C VAL A 338 8.26 -17.55 -2.03
N CYS A 339 7.59 -18.68 -1.77
CA CYS A 339 6.48 -18.78 -0.82
C CYS A 339 6.81 -19.74 0.32
N VAL A 340 6.36 -19.40 1.52
CA VAL A 340 6.31 -20.31 2.67
C VAL A 340 4.89 -20.31 3.21
N LYS A 341 4.25 -21.48 3.18
CA LYS A 341 2.94 -21.71 3.80
C LYS A 341 3.13 -22.61 5.00
N ALA A 342 2.62 -22.19 6.14
CA ALA A 342 2.63 -22.95 7.37
C ALA A 342 1.21 -23.15 7.87
N GLU A 343 0.95 -24.34 8.39
CA GLU A 343 -0.33 -24.70 8.99
C GLU A 343 -0.09 -25.23 10.40
N THR A 344 -0.85 -24.72 11.36
CA THR A 344 -0.83 -25.20 12.75
C THR A 344 -2.12 -25.96 13.05
N HIS A 345 -1.99 -27.23 13.40
CA HIS A 345 -3.11 -28.14 13.71
C HIS A 345 -3.07 -28.63 15.16
N GLY A 346 -2.31 -27.93 16.02
CA GLY A 346 -1.98 -28.34 17.38
C GLY A 346 -0.62 -29.07 17.44
N LYS A 347 -0.10 -29.26 18.67
CA LYS A 347 1.31 -29.55 19.01
C LYS A 347 2.07 -30.60 18.18
N ASP A 348 1.40 -31.51 17.47
CA ASP A 348 2.03 -32.64 16.76
C ASP A 348 1.76 -32.67 15.25
N ARG A 349 1.08 -31.67 14.67
CA ARG A 349 0.67 -31.67 13.25
C ARG A 349 0.99 -30.38 12.49
N ASP A 350 1.91 -29.61 13.05
CA ASP A 350 2.39 -28.40 12.40
C ASP A 350 3.20 -28.76 11.15
N SER A 351 2.96 -28.05 10.06
CA SER A 351 3.66 -28.27 8.81
C SER A 351 4.02 -26.95 8.15
N ALA A 352 5.14 -26.93 7.43
CA ALA A 352 5.53 -25.81 6.60
C ALA A 352 5.98 -26.35 5.25
N GLU A 353 5.41 -25.80 4.19
CA GLU A 353 5.74 -26.11 2.81
C GLU A 353 6.30 -24.87 2.10
N ARG A 354 7.21 -25.14 1.16
CA ARG A 354 7.81 -24.11 0.32
C ARG A 354 7.49 -24.40 -1.13
N PHE A 355 7.17 -23.35 -1.87
CA PHE A 355 6.97 -23.40 -3.30
C PHE A 355 7.30 -22.04 -3.91
N THR A 356 7.16 -21.91 -5.22
CA THR A 356 7.43 -20.65 -5.93
C THR A 356 6.24 -20.27 -6.79
N LEU A 357 5.92 -18.98 -6.79
CA LEU A 357 5.10 -18.38 -7.83
C LEU A 357 5.90 -18.29 -9.13
N PRO A 358 5.24 -18.09 -10.29
CA PRO A 358 5.91 -17.85 -11.55
C PRO A 358 6.96 -16.74 -11.44
N SER A 359 8.14 -16.94 -12.02
CA SER A 359 9.19 -15.93 -12.00
C SER A 359 8.75 -14.67 -12.74
N LEU A 360 9.04 -13.51 -12.14
CA LEU A 360 8.81 -12.22 -12.76
C LEU A 360 10.02 -11.80 -13.62
N PRO A 361 9.81 -10.92 -14.63
CA PRO A 361 10.92 -10.35 -15.39
C PRO A 361 11.90 -9.55 -14.51
N GLN A 362 13.05 -9.21 -15.07
CA GLN A 362 14.03 -8.36 -14.38
C GLN A 362 13.40 -7.02 -13.98
N ASN A 363 13.67 -6.57 -12.75
CA ASN A 363 13.11 -5.37 -12.13
C ASN A 363 11.62 -5.45 -11.73
N PHE A 364 10.97 -6.59 -11.93
CA PHE A 364 9.61 -6.83 -11.44
C PHE A 364 9.66 -7.59 -10.11
N VAL A 365 8.81 -7.20 -9.18
CA VAL A 365 8.71 -7.83 -7.84
C VAL A 365 7.27 -8.02 -7.43
N TYR A 366 7.02 -9.01 -6.58
CA TYR A 366 5.74 -9.16 -5.91
C TYR A 366 5.58 -8.14 -4.77
N THR A 367 4.41 -7.50 -4.70
CA THR A 367 4.13 -6.35 -3.81
C THR A 367 2.91 -6.53 -2.91
N GLY A 368 2.32 -7.72 -2.88
CA GLY A 368 1.15 -8.00 -2.06
C GLY A 368 0.64 -9.40 -2.29
N VAL A 369 -0.04 -9.96 -1.28
CA VAL A 369 -0.65 -11.28 -1.39
C VAL A 369 -1.91 -11.40 -0.54
N ALA A 370 -2.88 -12.14 -1.05
CA ALA A 370 -4.10 -12.54 -0.39
C ALA A 370 -4.47 -13.99 -0.80
N ILE A 371 -5.22 -14.68 0.06
CA ILE A 371 -5.72 -16.04 -0.19
C ILE A 371 -7.24 -16.01 -0.20
N LEU A 372 -7.84 -16.60 -1.24
CA LEU A 372 -9.29 -16.76 -1.38
C LEU A 372 -9.61 -18.19 -1.79
N GLY A 373 -10.11 -18.98 -0.84
CA GLY A 373 -10.26 -20.42 -1.04
C GLY A 373 -8.89 -21.06 -1.33
N GLU A 374 -8.78 -21.75 -2.45
CA GLU A 374 -7.54 -22.38 -2.94
C GLU A 374 -6.70 -21.46 -3.85
N ARG A 375 -7.09 -20.19 -4.00
CA ARG A 375 -6.45 -19.26 -4.93
C ARG A 375 -5.51 -18.31 -4.19
N ILE A 376 -4.35 -18.10 -4.79
CA ILE A 376 -3.42 -17.04 -4.42
C ILE A 376 -3.68 -15.85 -5.35
N ILE A 377 -3.94 -14.70 -4.77
CA ILE A 377 -4.00 -13.41 -5.47
C ILE A 377 -2.76 -12.64 -5.04
N ALA A 378 -1.90 -12.31 -5.99
CA ALA A 378 -0.67 -11.57 -5.75
C ALA A 378 -0.63 -10.33 -6.64
N SER A 379 -0.13 -9.22 -6.09
CA SER A 379 0.17 -8.03 -6.89
C SER A 379 1.64 -7.98 -7.25
N TRP A 380 1.97 -7.32 -8.36
CA TRP A 380 3.32 -7.16 -8.85
C TRP A 380 3.56 -5.75 -9.37
N GLU A 381 4.83 -5.32 -9.36
CA GLU A 381 5.26 -4.01 -9.84
C GLU A 381 6.63 -4.11 -10.51
N GLU A 382 6.81 -3.40 -11.62
CA GLU A 382 8.11 -2.99 -12.12
C GLU A 382 8.64 -1.83 -11.27
N GLN A 383 9.83 -1.99 -10.68
CA GLN A 383 10.40 -1.02 -9.75
C GLN A 383 11.78 -0.54 -10.21
N ASP A 384 11.96 0.78 -10.14
CA ASP A 384 13.27 1.43 -10.24
C ASP A 384 13.40 2.47 -9.11
N SER A 385 14.13 2.10 -8.06
CA SER A 385 14.28 2.88 -6.83
C SER A 385 12.93 3.26 -6.19
N TRP A 386 12.53 4.53 -6.24
CA TRP A 386 11.27 5.05 -5.70
C TRP A 386 10.16 5.15 -6.75
N ALA A 387 10.47 4.82 -8.00
CA ALA A 387 9.55 4.90 -9.12
C ALA A 387 9.00 3.52 -9.48
N VAL A 388 7.77 3.53 -9.99
CA VAL A 388 7.04 2.33 -10.41
C VAL A 388 6.68 2.49 -11.89
N GLY A 389 6.95 1.43 -12.66
CA GLY A 389 6.58 1.30 -14.07
C GLY A 389 5.22 0.59 -14.18
N ALA A 390 5.18 -0.54 -14.89
CA ALA A 390 3.98 -1.37 -14.98
C ALA A 390 3.62 -2.01 -13.62
N ALA A 391 2.34 -2.21 -13.35
CA ALA A 391 1.86 -2.86 -12.13
C ALA A 391 0.55 -3.63 -12.37
N GLY A 392 0.30 -4.65 -11.55
CA GLY A 392 -0.83 -5.57 -11.71
C GLY A 392 -1.30 -6.22 -10.42
#